data_AF-A0A7C9RJ49-F1
#
_entry.id   AF-A0A7C9RJ49-F1
#
_cell.length_a   1.000
_cell.length_b   1.000
_cell.length_c   1.000
_cell.angle_alpha   90.00
_cell.angle_beta   90.00
_cell.angle_gamma   90.00
#
_symmetry.space_group_name_H-M   'P 1'
#
loop_
_entity.id
_entity.type
_entity.pdbx_description
1 polymer ?
#
loop_
_entity_poly.entity_id
_entity_poly.type
_entity_poly.pdbx_seq_one_letter_code
_entity_poly.pdbx_strand_id
1 'polypeptide(L)'
;MLTQSTTNTIVNSPAVVGGRPATDQFGLIAGHANLVATEFFYGRDEEIYGEDEPADYVYQVVRGAVRSYKLLSDGRRQIGA
;
A
#
# COMPACT_ATOMS: atom_id res chain seq x y z
N MET A 1 -25.46 4.04 4.85
CA MET A 1 -24.60 2.91 4.44
C MET A 1 -24.47 2.96 2.94
N LEU A 2 -23.30 3.31 2.41
CA LEU A 2 -23.04 3.31 0.96
C LEU A 2 -21.90 2.32 0.72
N THR A 3 -22.23 1.16 0.16
CA THR A 3 -21.25 0.14 -0.23
C THR A 3 -20.68 0.53 -1.58
N GLN A 4 -19.40 0.91 -1.64
CA GLN A 4 -18.69 1.11 -2.90
C GLN A 4 -17.92 -0.17 -3.24
N SER A 5 -18.28 -0.77 -4.37
CA SER A 5 -17.70 -2.01 -4.88
C SER A 5 -16.43 -1.69 -5.66
N THR A 6 -15.27 -2.14 -5.18
CA THR A 6 -13.98 -1.93 -5.84
C THR A 6 -13.71 -3.04 -6.86
N THR A 7 -13.60 -2.68 -8.14
CA THR A 7 -13.25 -3.58 -9.24
C THR A 7 -11.73 -3.76 -9.31
N ASN A 8 -11.22 -4.88 -8.80
CA ASN A 8 -9.79 -5.22 -8.90
C ASN A 8 -9.45 -5.74 -10.31
N THR A 9 -8.56 -5.04 -11.03
CA THR A 9 -7.99 -5.52 -12.30
C THR A 9 -6.63 -6.16 -12.04
N ILE A 10 -6.53 -7.49 -12.22
CA ILE A 10 -5.27 -8.22 -12.08
C ILE A 10 -4.47 -8.07 -13.37
N VAL A 11 -3.40 -7.28 -13.35
CA VAL A 11 -2.46 -7.15 -14.47
C VAL A 11 -1.21 -7.99 -14.15
N ASN A 12 -1.13 -9.19 -14.71
CA ASN A 12 0.08 -10.02 -14.65
C ASN A 12 1.10 -9.50 -15.68
N SER A 13 2.05 -8.68 -15.24
CA SER A 13 3.22 -8.31 -16.05
C SER A 13 4.50 -8.85 -15.40
N PRO A 14 5.34 -9.62 -16.11
CA PRO A 14 6.67 -9.96 -15.61
C PRO A 14 7.58 -8.74 -15.81
N ALA A 15 7.74 -7.92 -14.77
CA ALA A 15 8.66 -6.79 -14.81
C ALA A 15 10.10 -7.30 -14.65
N VAL A 16 10.88 -7.25 -15.74
CA VAL A 16 12.34 -7.34 -15.69
C VAL A 16 12.88 -6.10 -14.98
N VAL A 17 13.32 -6.25 -13.72
CA VAL A 17 13.89 -5.14 -12.94
C VAL A 17 15.42 -5.12 -13.12
N GLY A 18 15.87 -4.32 -14.08
CA GLY A 18 17.26 -3.88 -14.17
C GLY A 18 17.42 -2.50 -13.53
N GLY A 19 18.01 -2.43 -12.33
CA GLY A 19 18.36 -1.15 -11.72
C GLY A 19 18.82 -1.22 -10.26
N ARG A 20 20.15 -1.32 -10.06
CA ARG A 20 20.99 -1.01 -8.87
C ARG A 20 20.57 -1.64 -7.51
N PRO A 21 21.47 -2.37 -6.81
CA PRO A 21 21.19 -2.88 -5.48
C PRO A 21 21.42 -1.77 -4.44
N ALA A 22 20.47 -0.84 -4.31
CA ALA A 22 20.11 -0.48 -2.95
C ALA A 22 19.47 -1.73 -2.38
N THR A 23 19.98 -2.26 -1.26
CA THR A 23 19.49 -3.51 -0.67
C THR A 23 17.97 -3.55 -0.72
N ASP A 24 17.42 -4.51 -1.47
CA ASP A 24 15.97 -4.70 -1.59
C ASP A 24 15.45 -5.27 -0.27
N GLN A 25 15.37 -4.40 0.74
CA GLN A 25 14.96 -4.76 2.10
C GLN A 25 13.52 -5.29 2.11
N PHE A 26 12.67 -4.76 1.22
CA PHE A 26 11.29 -5.23 1.09
C PHE A 26 11.27 -6.65 0.51
N GLY A 27 12.00 -6.92 -0.58
CA GLY A 27 12.11 -8.26 -1.15
C GLY A 27 12.68 -9.29 -0.17
N LEU A 28 13.63 -8.89 0.68
CA LEU A 28 14.15 -9.77 1.74
C LEU A 28 13.06 -10.15 2.77
N ILE A 29 12.28 -9.18 3.24
CA ILE A 29 11.22 -9.42 4.23
C ILE A 29 10.07 -10.22 3.59
N ALA A 30 9.65 -9.85 2.39
CA ALA A 30 8.59 -10.51 1.64
C ALA A 30 8.97 -11.97 1.33
N GLY A 31 10.21 -12.21 0.89
CA GLY A 31 10.72 -13.57 0.65
C GLY A 31 10.76 -14.41 1.91
N HIS A 32 11.23 -13.86 3.04
CA HIS A 32 11.27 -14.59 4.31
C HIS A 32 9.87 -14.93 4.85
N ALA A 33 8.90 -14.06 4.62
CA ALA A 33 7.51 -14.28 4.99
C ALA A 33 6.69 -15.07 3.94
N ASN A 34 7.32 -15.53 2.85
CA ASN A 34 6.66 -16.19 1.71
C ASN A 34 5.46 -15.39 1.17
N LEU A 35 5.59 -14.07 1.07
CA LEU A 35 4.57 -13.18 0.51
C LEU A 35 4.63 -13.17 -1.01
N VAL A 36 3.46 -13.06 -1.65
CA VAL A 36 3.33 -12.78 -3.08
C VAL A 36 3.01 -11.29 -3.24
N ALA A 37 3.75 -10.60 -4.10
CA ALA A 37 3.57 -9.17 -4.35
C ALA A 37 2.77 -8.92 -5.64
N THR A 38 1.88 -7.93 -5.60
CA THR A 38 1.13 -7.39 -6.73
C THR A 38 1.24 -5.87 -6.71
N GLU A 39 1.24 -5.22 -7.87
CA GLU A 39 1.22 -3.76 -7.97
C GLU A 39 -0.20 -3.21 -7.84
N PHE A 40 -0.36 -2.14 -7.06
CA PHE A 40 -1.60 -1.37 -6.92
C PHE A 40 -1.35 0.09 -7.31
N PHE A 41 -2.35 0.72 -7.93
CA PHE A 41 -2.31 2.13 -8.32
C PHE A 41 -3.44 2.88 -7.63
N TYR A 42 -3.08 3.98 -6.97
CA TYR A 42 -4.01 4.84 -6.25
C TYR A 42 -3.96 6.25 -6.82
N GLY A 43 -5.13 6.85 -7.00
CA GLY A 43 -5.30 8.24 -7.37
C GLY A 43 -4.92 9.21 -6.24
N ARG A 44 -4.95 10.50 -6.55
CA ARG A 44 -4.78 11.55 -5.54
C ARG A 44 -5.89 11.45 -4.51
N ASP A 45 -5.50 11.49 -3.23
CA ASP A 45 -6.40 11.47 -2.08
C ASP A 45 -7.26 10.20 -1.95
N GLU A 46 -6.91 9.14 -2.70
CA GLU A 46 -7.54 7.82 -2.55
C GLU A 46 -7.07 7.12 -1.27
N GLU A 47 -7.99 6.45 -0.59
CA GLU A 47 -7.71 5.69 0.62
C GLU A 47 -7.08 4.34 0.28
N ILE A 48 -6.02 3.96 1.01
CA ILE A 48 -5.31 2.69 0.83
C ILE A 48 -5.79 1.65 1.87
N TYR A 49 -6.00 2.07 3.13
CA TYR A 49 -6.49 1.24 4.22
C TYR A 49 -7.22 2.11 5.27
N GLY A 50 -8.17 1.51 6.00
CA GLY A 50 -8.88 2.17 7.10
C GLY A 50 -8.24 1.96 8.48
N GLU A 51 -8.46 2.91 9.39
CA GLU A 51 -8.11 2.73 10.82
C GLU A 51 -8.94 1.58 11.42
N ASP A 52 -8.30 0.75 12.24
CA ASP A 52 -8.89 -0.44 12.89
C ASP A 52 -9.34 -1.57 11.96
N GLU A 53 -9.06 -1.49 10.66
CA GLU A 53 -9.26 -2.61 9.74
C GLU A 53 -8.16 -3.67 9.89
N PRO A 54 -8.49 -4.98 9.79
CA PRO A 54 -7.48 -6.03 9.74
C PRO A 54 -6.48 -5.79 8.61
N ALA A 55 -5.19 -6.00 8.89
CA ALA A 55 -4.14 -5.83 7.89
C ALA A 55 -4.05 -7.06 6.98
N ASP A 56 -4.52 -6.93 5.74
CA ASP A 56 -4.42 -7.97 4.71
C ASP A 56 -3.11 -7.90 3.90
N TYR A 57 -2.51 -6.71 3.81
CA TYR A 57 -1.35 -6.45 2.95
C TYR A 57 -0.27 -5.65 3.67
N VAL A 58 0.97 -5.81 3.19
CA VAL A 58 2.09 -4.91 3.49
C VAL A 58 2.50 -4.24 2.19
N TYR A 59 2.61 -2.92 2.19
CA TYR A 59 2.88 -2.12 0.99
C TYR A 59 4.31 -1.57 0.97
N GLN A 60 4.90 -1.54 -0.22
CA GLN A 60 6.06 -0.71 -0.53
C GLN A 60 5.64 0.40 -1.49
N VAL A 61 5.92 1.66 -1.14
CA VAL A 61 5.65 2.78 -2.05
C VAL A 61 6.71 2.78 -3.15
N VAL A 62 6.31 2.40 -4.37
CA VAL A 62 7.20 2.37 -5.53
C VAL A 62 7.34 3.77 -6.16
N ARG A 63 6.25 4.55 -6.21
CA ARG A 63 6.22 5.93 -6.75
C ARG A 63 5.23 6.81 -6.00
N GLY A 64 5.53 8.10 -5.90
CA GLY A 64 4.67 9.10 -5.27
C GLY A 64 4.92 9.25 -3.77
N ALA A 65 3.88 9.66 -3.04
CA ALA A 65 3.93 9.83 -1.59
C ALA A 65 2.61 9.38 -0.97
N VAL A 66 2.70 8.74 0.20
CA VAL A 66 1.56 8.34 1.01
C VAL A 66 1.64 9.08 2.34
N ARG A 67 0.49 9.52 2.85
CA ARG A 67 0.35 10.07 4.20
C ARG A 67 -0.50 9.13 5.02
N SER A 68 -0.05 8.78 6.21
CA SER A 68 -0.90 8.16 7.22
C SER A 68 -1.49 9.25 8.11
N TYR A 69 -2.72 9.05 8.55
CA TYR A 69 -3.34 9.89 9.58
C TYR A 69 -4.11 9.04 10.57
N LYS A 70 -4.27 9.56 11.78
CA LYS A 70 -5.21 9.05 12.78
C LYS A 70 -6.41 9.97 12.88
N LEU A 71 -7.62 9.42 12.94
CA LEU A 71 -8.81 10.22 13.20
C LEU A 71 -8.98 10.38 14.71
N LEU A 72 -9.01 11.63 15.18
CA LEU A 72 -9.24 11.94 16.59
C LEU A 72 -10.74 11.90 16.90
N SER A 73 -11.08 11.70 18.16
CA SER A 73 -12.49 11.67 18.63
C SER A 73 -13.25 12.98 18.39
N ASP A 74 -12.54 14.09 18.18
CA ASP A 74 -13.09 15.40 17.83
C ASP A 74 -13.25 15.62 16.31
N GLY A 75 -12.94 14.60 15.50
CA GLY A 75 -13.04 14.64 14.03
C GLY A 75 -11.84 15.24 13.31
N ARG A 76 -10.80 15.70 14.03
CA ARG A 76 -9.57 16.18 13.40
C ARG A 76 -8.70 15.01 12.92
N ARG A 77 -7.88 15.27 11.90
CA ARG A 77 -6.88 14.32 11.39
C ARG A 77 -5.52 14.70 11.91
N GLN A 78 -4.88 13.81 12.66
CA GLN A 78 -3.48 13.95 13.03
C GLN A 78 -2.63 13.26 11.96
N ILE A 79 -1.80 14.04 11.26
CA ILE A 79 -0.85 13.52 10.28
C ILE A 79 0.41 13.04 11.01
N GLY A 80 0.92 11.85 10.65
CA GLY A 80 2.21 11.38 11.15
C GLY A 80 3.34 12.34 10.75
N ALA A 81 4.33 12.52 11.63
CA ALA A 81 5.53 13.34 11.39
C ALA A 81 6.75 12.47 11.13
#